data_AF-C6LB61-F1
#
_entry.id   AF-C6LB61-F1
#
_cell.length_a   1.000
_cell.length_b   1.000
_cell.length_c   1.000
_cell.angle_alpha   90.00
_cell.angle_beta   90.00
_cell.angle_gamma   90.00
#
_symmetry.space_group_name_H-M   'P 1'
#
loop_
_entity.id
_entity.type
_entity.pdbx_description
1 polymer ?
#
loop_
_entity_poly.entity_id
_entity_poly.type
_entity_poly.pdbx_seq_one_letter_code
_entity_poly.pdbx_strand_id
1 'polypeptide(L)'
;MGKGEYFDMGFYLNSKRPVDFYRKEIDSPYFVDKTMMLDELSDRIETNTNYISITRPRRFGKSVMANMIASYYSVNGEKSLFSGLKISKMDSFKKFCGKYDVIFISFNELPRRCSCYEQYIARIESRILQDIIKAYPEVEISEDDAVWDALTMVYDAYEAQRFIFVFDEWDFIFHRDFITDADKKAFISFLSNLLKDKVYVALAYMTGILPISKYSSGSELNMFAEYTAASEAMYSEYFGFTDSEVDELYRRYLENQPVPAVSREGIREWYDGYQTKSGIRVYNPRSVVLSLTNNNLGNYWTSSGPYDEIYYYVNHNVAAVRDDLARMVSGIPVAANVREYAASAMKLVTKDEIFSAMVVYGFLSCDNGYVSIPNKELMDKFCEMLLKEPSLGYMHQLAAESEKMMKATLAGNADEVAEIMKRAGYLALVLPIIERQKKIPVK
;
A
#
# COMPACT_ATOMS: atom_id res chain seq x y z
N MET A 1 -22.60 20.14 -33.04
CA MET A 1 -21.20 19.70 -32.90
C MET A 1 -21.18 18.19 -32.99
N GLY A 2 -20.65 17.67 -34.09
CA GLY A 2 -20.62 16.22 -34.35
C GLY A 2 -19.84 15.51 -33.24
N LYS A 3 -20.39 14.40 -32.75
CA LYS A 3 -19.63 13.47 -31.92
C LYS A 3 -18.50 12.95 -32.81
N GLY A 4 -17.28 13.45 -32.56
CA GLY A 4 -16.09 13.06 -33.30
C GLY A 4 -15.87 11.55 -33.23
N GLU A 5 -15.14 11.05 -34.21
CA GLU A 5 -14.68 9.67 -34.37
C GLU A 5 -14.36 9.05 -33.00
N TYR A 6 -15.24 8.16 -32.53
CA TYR A 6 -14.97 7.34 -31.37
C TYR A 6 -13.86 6.39 -31.80
N PHE A 7 -12.60 6.72 -31.51
CA PHE A 7 -11.55 5.71 -31.42
C PHE A 7 -12.10 4.60 -30.53
N ASP A 8 -12.07 3.38 -31.07
CA ASP A 8 -12.91 2.29 -30.62
C ASP A 8 -12.36 1.64 -29.35
N MET A 9 -12.33 2.39 -28.25
CA MET A 9 -11.62 2.03 -27.03
C MET A 9 -12.20 0.80 -26.35
N GLY A 10 -11.30 -0.05 -25.85
CA GLY A 10 -11.64 -1.20 -25.01
C GLY A 10 -11.88 -0.83 -23.55
N PHE A 11 -12.52 -1.73 -22.82
CA PHE A 11 -12.73 -1.61 -21.39
C PHE A 11 -11.41 -1.77 -20.61
N TYR A 12 -10.64 -2.81 -20.92
CA TYR A 12 -9.32 -3.14 -20.39
C TYR A 12 -8.19 -2.89 -21.40
N LEU A 13 -8.38 -3.23 -22.68
CA LEU A 13 -7.38 -3.01 -23.73
C LEU A 13 -7.36 -1.54 -24.17
N ASN A 14 -6.21 -0.88 -24.02
CA ASN A 14 -5.99 0.53 -24.34
C ASN A 14 -7.07 1.46 -23.80
N SER A 15 -7.51 1.16 -22.58
CA SER A 15 -8.52 1.93 -21.85
C SER A 15 -8.05 3.36 -21.59
N LYS A 16 -8.94 4.35 -21.77
CA LYS A 16 -8.66 5.75 -21.37
C LYS A 16 -8.75 5.99 -19.87
N ARG A 17 -9.32 5.07 -19.11
CA ARG A 17 -9.47 5.20 -17.65
C ARG A 17 -8.15 5.53 -16.94
N PRO A 18 -7.05 4.78 -17.12
CA PRO A 18 -5.77 5.12 -16.49
C PRO A 18 -5.25 6.51 -16.90
N VAL A 19 -5.43 6.90 -18.16
CA VAL A 19 -5.02 8.21 -18.69
C VAL A 19 -5.77 9.33 -17.98
N ASP A 20 -7.09 9.22 -17.86
CA ASP A 20 -7.93 10.22 -17.22
C ASP A 20 -7.69 10.30 -15.70
N PHE A 21 -7.44 9.17 -15.03
CA PHE A 21 -7.06 9.16 -13.63
C PHE A 21 -5.68 9.79 -13.43
N TYR A 22 -4.70 9.43 -14.25
CA TYR A 22 -3.35 9.98 -14.11
C TYR A 22 -3.29 11.48 -14.42
N ARG A 23 -4.08 11.98 -15.38
CA ARG A 23 -4.23 13.42 -15.64
C ARG A 23 -4.70 14.16 -14.39
N LYS A 24 -5.72 13.63 -13.68
CA LYS A 24 -6.19 14.22 -12.41
C LYS A 24 -5.12 14.25 -11.33
N GLU A 25 -4.24 13.26 -11.30
CA GLU A 25 -3.12 13.23 -10.36
C GLU A 25 -2.07 14.29 -10.71
N ILE A 26 -1.71 14.45 -11.99
CA ILE A 26 -0.78 15.50 -12.44
C ILE A 26 -1.33 16.90 -12.14
N ASP A 27 -2.62 17.12 -12.38
CA ASP A 27 -3.29 18.41 -12.16
C ASP A 27 -3.52 18.72 -10.67
N SER A 28 -3.21 17.77 -9.77
CA SER A 28 -3.36 17.95 -8.32
C SER A 28 -2.34 18.97 -7.78
N PRO A 29 -2.74 19.88 -6.86
CA PRO A 29 -1.84 20.89 -6.30
C PRO A 29 -0.62 20.30 -5.60
N TYR A 30 -0.74 19.07 -5.10
CA TYR A 30 0.30 18.36 -4.36
C TYR A 30 0.82 17.13 -5.12
N PHE A 31 0.96 17.23 -6.43
CA PHE A 31 1.56 16.19 -7.28
C PHE A 31 3.08 16.07 -7.05
N VAL A 32 3.56 14.82 -6.94
CA VAL A 32 4.98 14.45 -6.85
C VAL A 32 5.35 13.59 -8.06
N ASP A 33 6.36 14.03 -8.80
CA ASP A 33 6.81 13.35 -10.01
C ASP A 33 7.70 12.13 -9.70
N LYS A 34 7.08 10.95 -9.88
CA LYS A 34 7.69 9.61 -9.76
C LYS A 34 7.95 8.92 -11.12
N THR A 35 7.93 9.68 -12.22
CA THR A 35 8.00 9.10 -13.58
C THR A 35 9.33 8.43 -13.91
N MET A 36 10.40 8.68 -13.15
CA MET A 36 11.68 7.98 -13.32
C MET A 36 11.56 6.46 -13.15
N MET A 37 10.56 5.98 -12.42
CA MET A 37 10.28 4.55 -12.34
C MET A 37 9.99 3.92 -13.72
N LEU A 38 9.45 4.70 -14.66
CA LEU A 38 9.17 4.23 -16.02
C LEU A 38 10.45 3.93 -16.80
N ASP A 39 11.54 4.64 -16.51
CA ASP A 39 12.85 4.40 -17.13
C ASP A 39 13.40 3.05 -16.69
N GLU A 40 13.40 2.78 -15.37
CA GLU A 40 13.81 1.50 -14.80
C GLU A 40 12.93 0.32 -15.26
N LEU A 41 11.63 0.54 -15.43
CA LEU A 41 10.72 -0.48 -15.97
C LEU A 41 10.96 -0.72 -17.46
N SER A 42 11.30 0.34 -18.22
CA SER A 42 11.49 0.27 -19.66
C SER A 42 12.67 -0.63 -20.04
N ASP A 43 13.72 -0.68 -19.21
CA ASP A 43 14.87 -1.56 -19.39
C ASP A 43 14.53 -3.06 -19.33
N ARG A 44 13.36 -3.40 -18.77
CA ARG A 44 12.91 -4.78 -18.61
C ARG A 44 11.96 -5.25 -19.70
N ILE A 45 11.46 -4.34 -20.54
CA ILE A 45 10.53 -4.68 -21.62
C ILE A 45 11.17 -5.69 -22.56
N GLU A 46 10.45 -6.77 -22.86
CA GLU A 46 10.87 -7.87 -23.74
C GLU A 46 12.17 -8.57 -23.30
N THR A 47 12.47 -8.53 -21.99
CA THR A 47 13.57 -9.28 -21.36
C THR A 47 13.03 -10.48 -20.57
N ASN A 48 13.91 -11.38 -20.12
CA ASN A 48 13.55 -12.47 -19.21
C ASN A 48 13.17 -12.00 -17.78
N THR A 49 13.26 -10.70 -17.50
CA THR A 49 12.95 -10.10 -16.19
C THR A 49 11.74 -9.14 -16.25
N ASN A 50 10.90 -9.31 -17.26
CA ASN A 50 9.76 -8.47 -17.61
C ASN A 50 8.49 -8.73 -16.77
N TYR A 51 8.55 -9.57 -15.74
CA TYR A 51 7.46 -9.80 -14.78
C TYR A 51 7.83 -9.17 -13.43
N ILE A 52 7.11 -8.13 -13.04
CA ILE A 52 7.46 -7.27 -11.92
C ILE A 52 6.23 -7.12 -11.02
N SER A 53 6.39 -7.45 -9.75
CA SER A 53 5.37 -7.23 -8.73
C SER A 53 5.90 -6.25 -7.70
N ILE A 54 5.21 -5.14 -7.51
CA ILE A 54 5.56 -4.18 -6.45
C ILE A 54 4.42 -4.13 -5.46
N THR A 55 4.63 -4.69 -4.27
CA THR A 55 3.62 -4.71 -3.22
C THR A 55 3.82 -3.51 -2.31
N ARG A 56 2.72 -2.88 -1.91
CA ARG A 56 2.78 -1.72 -1.01
C ARG A 56 1.63 -1.78 -0.01
N PRO A 57 1.82 -1.22 1.20
CA PRO A 57 0.72 -1.08 2.12
C PRO A 57 -0.43 -0.23 1.53
N ARG A 58 -1.59 -0.27 2.19
CA ARG A 58 -2.77 0.51 1.77
C ARG A 58 -2.39 1.98 1.62
N ARG A 59 -3.03 2.74 0.72
CA ARG A 59 -2.87 4.20 0.62
C ARG A 59 -1.45 4.74 0.25
N PHE A 60 -0.46 3.88 -0.07
CA PHE A 60 0.85 4.27 -0.66
C PHE A 60 0.85 4.47 -2.19
N GLY A 61 -0.26 4.95 -2.76
CA GLY A 61 -0.29 5.36 -4.18
C GLY A 61 -0.13 4.23 -5.22
N LYS A 62 -0.49 2.98 -4.90
CA LYS A 62 -0.45 1.84 -5.85
C LYS A 62 -1.18 2.13 -7.16
N SER A 63 -2.44 2.54 -7.06
CA SER A 63 -3.26 2.84 -8.24
C SER A 63 -2.73 4.04 -9.04
N VAL A 64 -2.12 5.04 -8.39
CA VAL A 64 -1.46 6.16 -9.10
C VAL A 64 -0.31 5.64 -9.96
N MET A 65 0.48 4.71 -9.42
CA MET A 65 1.59 4.07 -10.14
C MET A 65 1.10 3.22 -11.31
N ALA A 66 0.07 2.39 -11.09
CA ALA A 66 -0.51 1.55 -12.13
C ALA A 66 -1.11 2.42 -13.27
N ASN A 67 -1.83 3.49 -12.93
CA ASN A 67 -2.36 4.43 -13.90
C ASN A 67 -1.26 5.14 -14.68
N MET A 68 -0.18 5.57 -14.02
CA MET A 68 0.99 6.18 -14.67
C MET A 68 1.63 5.24 -15.70
N ILE A 69 1.90 3.99 -15.31
CA ILE A 69 2.51 2.96 -16.17
C ILE A 69 1.62 2.69 -17.38
N ALA A 70 0.33 2.44 -17.16
CA ALA A 70 -0.61 2.17 -18.25
C ALA A 70 -0.74 3.36 -19.21
N SER A 71 -0.80 4.58 -18.67
CA SER A 71 -0.89 5.81 -19.47
C SER A 71 0.35 6.06 -20.32
N TYR A 72 1.52 5.71 -19.80
CA TYR A 72 2.79 5.95 -20.47
C TYR A 72 3.00 5.05 -21.69
N TYR A 73 2.73 3.76 -21.55
CA TYR A 73 3.03 2.78 -22.59
C TYR A 73 1.92 2.68 -23.65
N SER A 74 0.65 2.91 -23.29
CA SER A 74 -0.49 2.66 -24.16
C SER A 74 -0.43 3.48 -25.46
N VAL A 75 -0.71 2.85 -26.59
CA VAL A 75 -0.89 3.54 -27.89
C VAL A 75 -1.98 4.61 -27.88
N ASN A 76 -2.96 4.49 -26.98
CA ASN A 76 -3.99 5.51 -26.72
C ASN A 76 -3.60 6.50 -25.62
N GLY A 77 -2.37 6.39 -25.10
CA GLY A 77 -1.80 7.26 -24.10
C GLY A 77 -1.54 8.67 -24.64
N GLU A 78 -1.61 9.65 -23.75
CA GLU A 78 -1.38 11.04 -24.09
C GLU A 78 0.06 11.44 -23.76
N LYS A 79 0.93 11.50 -24.77
CA LYS A 79 2.36 11.86 -24.60
C LYS A 79 2.57 13.23 -23.93
N SER A 80 1.66 14.18 -24.12
CA SER A 80 1.73 15.51 -23.50
C SER A 80 1.71 15.44 -21.97
N LEU A 81 1.05 14.43 -21.37
CA LEU A 81 1.02 14.26 -19.91
C LEU A 81 2.41 14.10 -19.29
N PHE A 82 3.36 13.57 -20.07
CA PHE A 82 4.71 13.27 -19.60
C PHE A 82 5.74 14.32 -20.01
N SER A 83 5.40 15.21 -20.94
CA SER A 83 6.35 16.14 -21.56
C SER A 83 7.07 17.06 -20.56
N GLY A 84 6.38 17.49 -19.50
CA GLY A 84 6.93 18.32 -18.42
C GLY A 84 7.53 17.54 -17.25
N LEU A 85 7.51 16.20 -17.29
CA LEU A 85 7.94 15.33 -16.18
C LEU A 85 9.38 14.84 -16.39
N LYS A 86 10.03 14.33 -15.34
CA LYS A 86 11.43 13.87 -15.34
C LYS A 86 11.71 12.87 -16.47
N ILE A 87 10.79 11.93 -16.70
CA ILE A 87 10.93 10.89 -17.75
C ILE A 87 11.14 11.47 -19.15
N SER A 88 10.62 12.67 -19.47
CA SER A 88 10.72 13.24 -20.82
C SER A 88 12.16 13.51 -21.28
N LYS A 89 13.09 13.56 -20.34
CA LYS A 89 14.52 13.76 -20.57
C LYS A 89 15.28 12.47 -20.87
N MET A 90 14.65 11.31 -20.67
CA MET A 90 15.26 9.99 -20.85
C MET A 90 15.04 9.45 -22.27
N ASP A 91 15.96 8.61 -22.75
CA ASP A 91 15.85 7.98 -24.06
C ASP A 91 14.65 7.01 -24.13
N SER A 92 14.30 6.39 -22.99
CA SER A 92 13.13 5.55 -22.84
C SER A 92 11.83 6.26 -23.24
N PHE A 93 11.72 7.58 -23.03
CA PHE A 93 10.55 8.36 -23.42
C PHE A 93 10.27 8.29 -24.92
N LYS A 94 11.31 8.47 -25.74
CA LYS A 94 11.17 8.40 -27.20
C LYS A 94 10.92 6.98 -27.68
N LYS A 95 11.55 6.01 -27.02
CA LYS A 95 11.53 4.60 -27.42
C LYS A 95 10.22 3.90 -27.08
N PHE A 96 9.65 4.13 -25.91
CA PHE A 96 8.55 3.32 -25.39
C PHE A 96 7.24 4.07 -25.14
N CYS A 97 7.25 5.40 -25.02
CA CYS A 97 6.01 6.14 -24.72
C CYS A 97 5.01 6.07 -25.88
N GLY A 98 3.82 5.55 -25.59
CA GLY A 98 2.72 5.36 -26.53
C GLY A 98 3.05 4.41 -27.68
N LYS A 99 3.61 3.24 -27.37
CA LYS A 99 4.11 2.26 -28.34
C LYS A 99 3.55 0.84 -28.17
N TYR A 100 2.80 0.57 -27.11
CA TYR A 100 2.33 -0.77 -26.79
C TYR A 100 0.82 -0.81 -26.58
N ASP A 101 0.22 -1.93 -26.95
CA ASP A 101 -1.12 -2.25 -26.50
C ASP A 101 -1.09 -2.65 -25.03
N VAL A 102 -1.87 -1.94 -24.22
CA VAL A 102 -1.87 -2.10 -22.76
C VAL A 102 -3.16 -2.74 -22.31
N ILE A 103 -3.07 -3.87 -21.61
CA ILE A 103 -4.19 -4.49 -20.90
C ILE A 103 -4.11 -4.03 -19.45
N PHE A 104 -4.95 -3.07 -19.09
CA PHE A 104 -5.04 -2.53 -17.73
C PHE A 104 -6.27 -3.12 -17.02
N ILE A 105 -6.06 -3.76 -15.87
CA ILE A 105 -7.14 -4.34 -15.06
C ILE A 105 -6.99 -3.85 -13.62
N SER A 106 -8.05 -3.20 -13.13
CA SER A 106 -8.24 -2.98 -11.69
C SER A 106 -9.13 -4.08 -11.15
N PHE A 107 -8.58 -5.01 -10.38
CA PHE A 107 -9.28 -6.20 -9.87
C PHE A 107 -10.28 -5.89 -8.75
N ASN A 108 -10.42 -4.63 -8.35
CA ASN A 108 -11.33 -4.21 -7.28
C ASN A 108 -12.79 -3.95 -7.71
N GLU A 109 -13.11 -4.13 -8.99
CA GLU A 109 -14.46 -3.95 -9.50
C GLU A 109 -15.25 -5.27 -9.53
N LEU A 110 -16.32 -5.37 -8.73
CA LEU A 110 -17.21 -6.52 -8.77
C LEU A 110 -18.34 -6.35 -9.82
N PRO A 111 -18.78 -7.43 -10.50
CA PRO A 111 -20.03 -7.46 -11.24
C PRO A 111 -21.23 -7.04 -10.38
N ARG A 112 -22.30 -6.56 -11.03
CA ARG A 112 -23.57 -6.27 -10.35
C ARG A 112 -24.10 -7.55 -9.68
N ARG A 113 -24.33 -7.49 -8.36
CA ARG A 113 -24.80 -8.63 -7.55
C ARG A 113 -23.87 -9.85 -7.61
N CYS A 114 -22.56 -9.63 -7.70
CA CYS A 114 -21.56 -10.70 -7.64
C CYS A 114 -21.64 -11.46 -6.31
N SER A 115 -21.81 -12.78 -6.38
CA SER A 115 -21.96 -13.64 -5.21
C SER A 115 -21.03 -14.86 -5.21
N CYS A 116 -20.25 -15.07 -6.28
CA CYS A 116 -19.29 -16.18 -6.37
C CYS A 116 -18.11 -15.83 -7.28
N TYR A 117 -17.07 -16.66 -7.25
CA TYR A 117 -15.86 -16.49 -8.04
C TYR A 117 -16.12 -16.56 -9.55
N GLU A 118 -16.98 -17.47 -10.00
CA GLU A 118 -17.25 -17.71 -11.42
C GLU A 118 -17.83 -16.46 -12.09
N GLN A 119 -18.75 -15.77 -11.42
CA GLN A 119 -19.31 -14.50 -11.91
C GLN A 119 -18.26 -13.40 -12.02
N TYR A 120 -17.31 -13.38 -11.08
CA TYR A 120 -16.24 -12.39 -11.04
C TYR A 120 -15.25 -12.61 -12.20
N ILE A 121 -14.73 -13.84 -12.35
CA ILE A 121 -13.73 -14.13 -13.38
C ILE A 121 -14.33 -14.10 -14.79
N ALA A 122 -15.56 -14.61 -14.98
CA ALA A 122 -16.23 -14.59 -16.29
C ALA A 122 -16.43 -13.16 -16.82
N ARG A 123 -16.70 -12.17 -15.94
CA ARG A 123 -16.76 -10.75 -16.35
C ARG A 123 -15.40 -10.27 -16.87
N ILE A 124 -14.31 -10.68 -16.22
CA ILE A 124 -12.97 -10.24 -16.62
C ILE A 124 -12.63 -10.85 -17.99
N GLU A 125 -12.77 -12.17 -18.13
CA GLU A 125 -12.47 -12.89 -19.38
C GLU A 125 -13.29 -12.38 -20.55
N SER A 126 -14.61 -12.31 -20.41
CA SER A 126 -15.51 -11.82 -21.48
C SER A 126 -15.19 -10.40 -21.93
N ARG A 127 -14.81 -9.51 -21.01
CA ARG A 127 -14.44 -8.12 -21.35
C ARG A 127 -13.11 -8.03 -22.07
N ILE A 128 -12.13 -8.85 -21.69
CA ILE A 128 -10.86 -8.92 -22.40
C ILE A 128 -11.10 -9.45 -23.83
N LEU A 129 -11.86 -10.54 -23.99
CA LEU A 129 -12.17 -11.10 -25.31
C LEU A 129 -12.91 -10.10 -26.19
N GLN A 130 -13.94 -9.43 -25.67
CA GLN A 130 -14.67 -8.38 -26.40
C GLN A 130 -13.75 -7.28 -26.90
N ASP A 131 -12.81 -6.84 -26.07
CA ASP A 131 -11.84 -5.82 -26.44
C ASP A 131 -10.87 -6.30 -27.52
N ILE A 132 -10.39 -7.54 -27.42
CA ILE A 132 -9.47 -8.14 -28.39
C ILE A 132 -10.16 -8.32 -29.75
N ILE A 133 -11.35 -8.93 -29.78
CA ILE A 133 -12.15 -9.16 -31.00
C ILE A 133 -12.36 -7.84 -31.75
N LYS A 134 -12.64 -6.78 -31.00
CA LYS A 134 -12.89 -5.43 -31.53
C LYS A 134 -11.62 -4.77 -32.06
N ALA A 135 -10.50 -4.90 -31.35
CA ALA A 135 -9.23 -4.30 -31.73
C ALA A 135 -8.54 -5.04 -32.89
N TYR A 136 -8.76 -6.35 -33.02
CA TYR A 136 -8.13 -7.22 -34.01
C TYR A 136 -9.19 -8.01 -34.82
N PRO A 137 -10.06 -7.33 -35.57
CA PRO A 137 -11.21 -7.96 -36.24
C PRO A 137 -10.83 -8.92 -37.38
N GLU A 138 -9.56 -8.91 -37.83
CA GLU A 138 -9.06 -9.84 -38.85
C GLU A 138 -8.68 -11.21 -38.27
N VAL A 139 -8.60 -11.34 -36.94
CA VAL A 139 -8.36 -12.61 -36.26
C VAL A 139 -9.71 -13.26 -35.95
N GLU A 140 -9.90 -14.50 -36.36
CA GLU A 140 -11.12 -15.27 -36.11
C GLU A 140 -11.18 -15.75 -34.65
N ILE A 141 -11.45 -14.82 -33.71
CA ILE A 141 -11.57 -15.08 -32.28
C ILE A 141 -13.05 -15.23 -31.90
N SER A 142 -13.37 -16.27 -31.12
CA SER A 142 -14.69 -16.52 -30.55
C SER A 142 -14.82 -15.93 -29.13
N GLU A 143 -16.03 -15.58 -28.71
CA GLU A 143 -16.31 -15.21 -27.31
C GLU A 143 -16.15 -16.38 -26.34
N ASP A 144 -16.13 -17.62 -26.85
CA ASP A 144 -15.92 -18.85 -26.07
C ASP A 144 -14.43 -19.27 -25.98
N ASP A 145 -13.54 -18.59 -26.71
CA ASP A 145 -12.11 -18.89 -26.66
C ASP A 145 -11.51 -18.51 -25.30
N ALA A 146 -10.46 -19.22 -24.89
CA ALA A 146 -9.70 -18.76 -23.75
C ALA A 146 -8.91 -17.49 -24.10
N VAL A 147 -8.82 -16.55 -23.15
CA VAL A 147 -8.14 -15.27 -23.34
C VAL A 147 -6.70 -15.44 -23.83
N TRP A 148 -5.97 -16.42 -23.30
CA TRP A 148 -4.58 -16.66 -23.69
C TRP A 148 -4.46 -17.24 -25.11
N ASP A 149 -5.45 -17.99 -25.59
CA ASP A 149 -5.47 -18.52 -26.94
C ASP A 149 -5.76 -17.38 -27.94
N ALA A 150 -6.75 -16.53 -27.63
CA ALA A 150 -7.04 -15.31 -28.39
C ALA A 150 -5.82 -14.39 -28.53
N LEU A 151 -5.09 -14.12 -27.43
CA LEU A 151 -3.87 -13.33 -27.46
C LEU A 151 -2.73 -13.99 -28.26
N THR A 152 -2.64 -15.32 -28.23
CA THR A 152 -1.67 -16.07 -29.05
C THR A 152 -2.00 -15.96 -30.53
N MET A 153 -3.28 -16.06 -30.89
CA MET A 153 -3.74 -15.88 -32.27
C MET A 153 -3.45 -14.47 -32.78
N VAL A 154 -3.62 -13.44 -31.95
CA VAL A 154 -3.22 -12.06 -32.30
C VAL A 154 -1.71 -11.96 -32.51
N TYR A 155 -0.90 -12.54 -31.62
CA TYR A 155 0.56 -12.54 -31.76
C TYR A 155 0.99 -13.17 -33.10
N ASP A 156 0.40 -14.31 -33.47
CA ASP A 156 0.71 -15.03 -34.70
C ASP A 156 0.24 -14.29 -35.96
N ALA A 157 -0.93 -13.63 -35.91
CA ALA A 157 -1.52 -12.92 -37.03
C ALA A 157 -0.92 -11.53 -37.28
N TYR A 158 -0.47 -10.83 -36.24
CA TYR A 158 -0.01 -9.44 -36.29
C TYR A 158 1.50 -9.29 -36.01
N GLU A 159 2.35 -9.92 -36.83
CA GLU A 159 3.81 -9.72 -36.81
C GLU A 159 4.46 -9.74 -35.40
N ALA A 160 4.08 -10.72 -34.57
CA ALA A 160 4.54 -10.81 -33.17
C ALA A 160 4.08 -9.65 -32.27
N GLN A 161 2.81 -9.23 -32.42
CA GLN A 161 2.17 -8.24 -31.56
C GLN A 161 2.30 -8.59 -30.07
N ARG A 162 2.81 -7.65 -29.27
CA ARG A 162 2.99 -7.83 -27.82
C ARG A 162 2.19 -6.84 -27.00
N PHE A 163 1.93 -7.22 -25.76
CA PHE A 163 1.09 -6.49 -24.82
C PHE A 163 1.85 -6.17 -23.54
N ILE A 164 1.55 -5.01 -22.97
CA ILE A 164 1.95 -4.66 -21.62
C ILE A 164 0.74 -4.87 -20.69
N PHE A 165 0.91 -5.69 -19.67
CA PHE A 165 -0.10 -5.98 -18.66
C PHE A 165 0.14 -5.11 -17.43
N VAL A 166 -0.90 -4.44 -16.95
CA VAL A 166 -0.85 -3.60 -15.74
C VAL A 166 -2.02 -3.98 -14.85
N PHE A 167 -1.70 -4.66 -13.75
CA PHE A 167 -2.67 -5.24 -12.83
C PHE A 167 -2.64 -4.49 -11.48
N ASP A 168 -3.74 -3.79 -11.18
CA ASP A 168 -3.95 -3.09 -9.91
C ASP A 168 -4.87 -3.89 -8.98
N GLU A 169 -4.56 -3.84 -7.68
CA GLU A 169 -5.24 -4.56 -6.59
C GLU A 169 -5.47 -6.06 -6.89
N TRP A 170 -4.47 -6.75 -7.45
CA TRP A 170 -4.59 -8.17 -7.86
C TRP A 170 -5.07 -9.11 -6.75
N ASP A 171 -4.71 -8.80 -5.51
CA ASP A 171 -5.01 -9.57 -4.31
C ASP A 171 -6.38 -9.23 -3.68
N PHE A 172 -7.12 -8.28 -4.25
CA PHE A 172 -8.41 -7.81 -3.74
C PHE A 172 -9.42 -8.94 -3.51
N ILE A 173 -9.49 -9.88 -4.46
CA ILE A 173 -10.48 -10.96 -4.43
C ILE A 173 -10.28 -11.88 -3.23
N PHE A 174 -9.05 -11.98 -2.69
CA PHE A 174 -8.73 -12.85 -1.56
C PHE A 174 -9.35 -12.40 -0.23
N HIS A 175 -9.84 -11.17 -0.16
CA HIS A 175 -10.50 -10.61 1.02
C HIS A 175 -12.02 -10.65 0.96
N ARG A 176 -12.61 -11.29 -0.06
CA ARG A 176 -14.06 -11.40 -0.21
C ARG A 176 -14.60 -12.60 0.57
N ASP A 177 -15.73 -12.39 1.23
CA ASP A 177 -16.42 -13.37 2.08
C ASP A 177 -16.95 -14.58 1.30
N PHE A 178 -17.31 -14.39 0.03
CA PHE A 178 -17.75 -15.47 -0.86
C PHE A 178 -16.61 -16.27 -1.52
N ILE A 179 -15.34 -15.94 -1.25
CA ILE A 179 -14.17 -16.57 -1.89
C ILE A 179 -13.59 -17.68 -1.01
N THR A 180 -13.51 -18.88 -1.58
CA THR A 180 -12.89 -20.05 -0.95
C THR A 180 -11.41 -20.18 -1.31
N ASP A 181 -10.69 -21.09 -0.66
CA ASP A 181 -9.29 -21.37 -1.04
C ASP A 181 -9.15 -22.04 -2.40
N ALA A 182 -10.17 -22.78 -2.85
CA ALA A 182 -10.22 -23.33 -4.19
C ALA A 182 -10.29 -22.20 -5.22
N ASP A 183 -11.10 -21.17 -4.96
CA ASP A 183 -11.23 -19.99 -5.81
C ASP A 183 -9.94 -19.19 -5.88
N LYS A 184 -9.23 -19.03 -4.75
CA LYS A 184 -7.91 -18.38 -4.74
C LYS A 184 -6.92 -19.12 -5.65
N LYS A 185 -6.88 -20.45 -5.58
CA LYS A 185 -6.04 -21.27 -6.47
C LYS A 185 -6.46 -21.13 -7.92
N ALA A 186 -7.76 -21.13 -8.21
CA ALA A 186 -8.28 -20.93 -9.56
C ALA A 186 -7.88 -19.56 -10.14
N PHE A 187 -7.90 -18.50 -9.32
CA PHE A 187 -7.46 -17.18 -9.73
C PHE A 187 -5.95 -17.10 -10.02
N ILE A 188 -5.13 -17.75 -9.19
CA ILE A 188 -3.69 -17.88 -9.45
C ILE A 188 -3.43 -18.67 -10.74
N SER A 189 -4.18 -19.74 -10.99
CA SER A 189 -4.11 -20.51 -12.25
C SER A 189 -4.51 -19.66 -13.46
N PHE A 190 -5.53 -18.81 -13.33
CA PHE A 190 -5.90 -17.87 -14.39
C PHE A 190 -4.74 -16.93 -14.73
N LEU A 191 -4.13 -16.28 -13.73
CA LEU A 191 -2.97 -15.39 -13.95
C LEU A 191 -1.77 -16.15 -14.55
N SER A 192 -1.51 -17.37 -14.09
CA SER A 192 -0.47 -18.24 -14.65
C SER A 192 -0.73 -18.56 -16.11
N ASN A 193 -1.94 -18.97 -16.47
CA ASN A 193 -2.30 -19.30 -17.85
C ASN A 193 -2.24 -18.07 -18.77
N LEU A 194 -2.58 -16.90 -18.25
CA LEU A 194 -2.56 -15.64 -18.99
C LEU A 194 -1.14 -15.10 -19.24
N LEU A 195 -0.18 -15.37 -18.35
CA LEU A 195 1.10 -14.67 -18.39
C LEU A 195 2.31 -15.60 -18.54
N LYS A 196 2.29 -16.77 -17.91
CA LYS A 196 3.49 -17.60 -17.78
C LYS A 196 3.89 -18.20 -19.12
N ASP A 197 5.18 -18.05 -19.45
CA ASP A 197 5.79 -18.57 -20.68
C ASP A 197 5.09 -18.06 -21.98
N LYS A 198 4.45 -16.89 -21.91
CA LYS A 198 3.72 -16.29 -23.04
C LYS A 198 4.56 -15.28 -23.80
N VAL A 199 4.80 -15.55 -25.08
CA VAL A 199 5.62 -14.72 -25.99
C VAL A 199 5.01 -13.36 -26.31
N TYR A 200 3.69 -13.23 -26.14
CA TYR A 200 2.96 -11.98 -26.32
C TYR A 200 3.14 -10.98 -25.16
N VAL A 201 3.78 -11.37 -24.05
CA VAL A 201 4.00 -10.48 -22.90
C VAL A 201 5.27 -9.66 -23.13
N ALA A 202 5.11 -8.36 -23.41
CA ALA A 202 6.23 -7.42 -23.43
C ALA A 202 6.68 -7.06 -22.01
N LEU A 203 5.72 -6.79 -21.11
CA LEU A 203 5.94 -6.46 -19.70
C LEU A 203 4.67 -6.82 -18.92
N ALA A 204 4.82 -7.36 -17.72
CA ALA A 204 3.74 -7.53 -16.77
C ALA A 204 4.10 -6.81 -15.47
N TYR A 205 3.38 -5.74 -15.16
CA TYR A 205 3.43 -5.04 -13.89
C TYR A 205 2.21 -5.40 -13.05
N MET A 206 2.44 -5.76 -11.80
CA MET A 206 1.38 -6.06 -10.85
C MET A 206 1.62 -5.34 -9.52
N THR A 207 0.55 -4.85 -8.90
CA THR A 207 0.62 -4.24 -7.57
C THR A 207 -0.56 -4.66 -6.69
N GLY A 208 -0.28 -4.84 -5.40
CA GLY A 208 -1.22 -5.32 -4.40
C GLY A 208 -0.66 -5.05 -2.99
N ILE A 209 -1.36 -5.51 -1.97
CA ILE A 209 -0.84 -5.45 -0.59
C ILE A 209 0.02 -6.69 -0.30
N LEU A 210 -0.45 -7.85 -0.76
CA LEU A 210 0.11 -9.14 -0.41
C LEU A 210 1.20 -9.60 -1.40
N PRO A 211 2.24 -10.29 -0.92
CA PRO A 211 3.23 -10.94 -1.78
C PRO A 211 2.65 -12.19 -2.49
N ILE A 212 3.13 -12.45 -3.70
CA ILE A 212 2.72 -13.54 -4.59
C ILE A 212 3.17 -14.90 -4.05
N SER A 213 4.44 -14.98 -3.61
CA SER A 213 5.15 -16.21 -3.21
C SER A 213 4.43 -17.11 -2.21
N LYS A 214 3.39 -16.64 -1.52
CA LYS A 214 2.59 -17.47 -0.62
C LYS A 214 1.40 -18.18 -1.30
N TYR A 215 0.79 -17.55 -2.29
CA TYR A 215 -0.43 -18.07 -2.91
C TYR A 215 -0.13 -19.02 -4.08
N SER A 216 1.08 -18.92 -4.63
CA SER A 216 1.62 -19.92 -5.53
C SER A 216 2.25 -21.05 -4.72
N SER A 217 2.06 -22.29 -5.16
CA SER A 217 2.80 -23.47 -4.67
C SER A 217 4.30 -23.45 -5.02
N GLY A 218 4.82 -22.28 -5.42
CA GLY A 218 6.19 -22.06 -5.90
C GLY A 218 6.36 -22.25 -7.41
N SER A 219 5.28 -22.57 -8.14
CA SER A 219 5.38 -22.90 -9.57
C SER A 219 4.50 -22.04 -10.48
N GLU A 220 3.33 -21.57 -10.03
CA GLU A 220 2.34 -20.90 -10.87
C GLU A 220 2.76 -19.47 -11.24
N LEU A 221 3.27 -18.69 -10.29
CA LEU A 221 3.63 -17.28 -10.50
C LEU A 221 5.09 -16.94 -10.17
N ASN A 222 5.97 -17.95 -10.23
CA ASN A 222 7.39 -17.80 -9.87
C ASN A 222 8.23 -16.98 -10.87
N MET A 223 7.64 -16.55 -12.00
CA MET A 223 8.30 -15.66 -12.96
C MET A 223 8.38 -14.21 -12.48
N PHE A 224 7.52 -13.79 -11.53
CA PHE A 224 7.52 -12.43 -11.01
C PHE A 224 8.70 -12.16 -10.10
N ALA A 225 9.47 -11.11 -10.40
CA ALA A 225 10.35 -10.49 -9.44
C ALA A 225 9.51 -9.63 -8.48
N GLU A 226 9.47 -10.01 -7.21
CA GLU A 226 8.76 -9.29 -6.15
C GLU A 226 9.64 -8.22 -5.52
N TYR A 227 9.07 -7.02 -5.36
CA TYR A 227 9.72 -5.87 -4.72
C TYR A 227 8.79 -5.28 -3.66
N THR A 228 9.28 -5.22 -2.44
CA THR A 228 8.56 -4.61 -1.31
C THR A 228 9.43 -3.53 -0.68
N ALA A 229 8.81 -2.66 0.11
CA ALA A 229 9.54 -1.58 0.77
C ALA A 229 10.56 -2.11 1.80
N ALA A 230 10.27 -3.25 2.43
CA ALA A 230 11.02 -3.75 3.57
C ALA A 230 12.19 -4.67 3.19
N SER A 231 12.10 -5.41 2.07
CA SER A 231 13.14 -6.35 1.66
C SER A 231 14.02 -5.89 0.50
N GLU A 232 13.54 -5.05 -0.42
CA GLU A 232 14.25 -4.70 -1.66
C GLU A 232 14.64 -3.21 -1.72
N ALA A 233 15.92 -2.95 -2.04
CA ALA A 233 16.41 -1.58 -2.25
C ALA A 233 15.92 -0.97 -3.57
N MET A 234 15.68 -1.81 -4.58
CA MET A 234 15.17 -1.36 -5.88
C MET A 234 13.76 -0.81 -5.74
N TYR A 235 13.45 0.26 -6.49
CA TYR A 235 12.20 1.01 -6.42
C TYR A 235 11.87 1.68 -5.07
N SER A 236 12.73 1.55 -4.04
CA SER A 236 12.51 2.06 -2.69
C SER A 236 12.08 3.54 -2.65
N GLU A 237 12.64 4.36 -3.54
CA GLU A 237 12.31 5.80 -3.63
C GLU A 237 10.89 6.10 -4.15
N TYR A 238 10.21 5.11 -4.75
CA TYR A 238 8.88 5.29 -5.32
C TYR A 238 7.74 4.86 -4.38
N PHE A 239 8.04 4.28 -3.20
CA PHE A 239 7.03 3.75 -2.28
C PHE A 239 6.22 4.82 -1.55
N GLY A 240 6.86 5.93 -1.19
CA GLY A 240 6.22 7.06 -0.52
C GLY A 240 6.83 8.39 -0.94
N PHE A 241 6.63 9.43 -0.14
CA PHE A 241 7.31 10.70 -0.35
C PHE A 241 8.58 10.77 0.48
N THR A 242 9.68 11.17 -0.14
CA THR A 242 10.94 11.46 0.55
C THR A 242 10.87 12.81 1.27
N ASP A 243 11.78 13.07 2.20
CA ASP A 243 11.85 14.35 2.92
C ASP A 243 11.92 15.54 1.94
N SER A 244 12.72 15.42 0.87
CA SER A 244 12.87 16.44 -0.17
C SER A 244 11.59 16.68 -0.98
N GLU A 245 10.80 15.65 -1.23
CA GLU A 245 9.52 15.78 -1.92
C GLU A 245 8.47 16.42 -1.01
N VAL A 246 8.51 16.12 0.29
CA VAL A 246 7.63 16.78 1.28
C VAL A 246 8.01 18.25 1.43
N ASP A 247 9.29 18.61 1.36
CA ASP A 247 9.74 20.02 1.37
C ASP A 247 9.18 20.79 0.17
N GLU A 248 9.23 20.18 -1.01
CA GLU A 248 8.63 20.71 -2.24
C GLU A 248 7.12 20.94 -2.09
N LEU A 249 6.40 19.93 -1.58
CA LEU A 249 4.96 20.03 -1.34
C LEU A 249 4.63 21.10 -0.29
N TYR A 250 5.43 21.21 0.77
CA TYR A 250 5.25 22.20 1.82
C TYR A 250 5.43 23.62 1.29
N ARG A 251 6.43 23.84 0.42
CA ARG A 251 6.62 25.14 -0.25
C ARG A 251 5.40 25.52 -1.10
N ARG A 252 4.88 24.60 -1.92
CA ARG A 252 3.64 24.82 -2.68
C ARG A 252 2.44 25.09 -1.78
N TYR A 253 2.35 24.42 -0.64
CA TYR A 253 1.32 24.67 0.36
C TYR A 253 1.38 26.11 0.90
N LEU A 254 2.58 26.63 1.21
CA LEU A 254 2.74 28.02 1.66
C LEU A 254 2.38 29.04 0.57
N GLU A 255 2.61 28.71 -0.70
CA GLU A 255 2.22 29.54 -1.84
C GLU A 255 0.69 29.52 -2.06
N ASN A 256 0.05 28.37 -1.84
CA ASN A 256 -1.37 28.15 -2.12
C ASN A 256 -2.31 28.44 -0.93
N GLN A 257 -1.81 28.47 0.31
CA GLN A 257 -2.61 28.67 1.51
C GLN A 257 -2.39 30.04 2.15
N PRO A 258 -3.41 30.93 2.15
CA PRO A 258 -3.29 32.27 2.74
C PRO A 258 -3.02 32.27 4.25
N VAL A 259 -3.53 31.27 4.97
CA VAL A 259 -3.34 31.14 6.42
C VAL A 259 -2.86 29.72 6.75
N PRO A 260 -1.54 29.45 6.65
CA PRO A 260 -0.98 28.15 6.95
C PRO A 260 -1.13 27.78 8.43
N ALA A 261 -1.81 26.66 8.72
CA ALA A 261 -1.95 26.10 10.07
C ALA A 261 -1.13 24.82 10.29
N VAL A 262 -0.49 24.30 9.24
CA VAL A 262 0.37 23.11 9.29
C VAL A 262 1.83 23.54 9.22
N SER A 263 2.64 23.03 10.14
CA SER A 263 4.10 23.22 10.12
C SER A 263 4.80 22.03 9.44
N ARG A 264 5.95 22.29 8.82
CA ARG A 264 6.78 21.22 8.23
C ARG A 264 7.20 20.16 9.25
N GLU A 265 7.56 20.59 10.45
CA GLU A 265 7.92 19.69 11.56
C GLU A 265 6.71 18.88 12.03
N GLY A 266 5.52 19.48 12.00
CA GLY A 266 4.27 18.77 12.28
C GLY A 266 4.00 17.66 11.27
N ILE A 267 4.24 17.90 9.97
CA ILE A 267 4.14 16.86 8.92
C ILE A 267 5.15 15.74 9.18
N ARG A 268 6.38 16.08 9.59
CA ARG A 268 7.40 15.10 9.98
C ARG A 268 6.96 14.26 11.15
N GLU A 269 6.53 14.87 12.26
CA GLU A 269 6.06 14.16 13.45
C GLU A 269 4.87 13.24 13.14
N TRP A 270 3.93 13.71 12.30
CA TRP A 270 2.69 12.99 12.02
C TRP A 270 2.81 11.89 10.98
N TYR A 271 3.65 12.05 9.96
CA TYR A 271 3.58 11.23 8.75
C TYR A 271 4.90 10.61 8.30
N ASP A 272 6.05 11.00 8.86
CA ASP A 272 7.36 10.35 8.64
C ASP A 272 7.52 9.14 9.56
N GLY A 273 8.01 8.01 9.05
CA GLY A 273 8.28 6.85 9.92
C GLY A 273 8.57 5.53 9.23
N TYR A 274 8.38 5.45 7.91
CA TYR A 274 8.64 4.23 7.17
C TYR A 274 10.06 4.24 6.65
N GLN A 275 10.80 3.16 6.91
CA GLN A 275 12.16 3.00 6.44
C GLN A 275 12.19 1.98 5.33
N THR A 276 12.75 2.38 4.18
CA THR A 276 12.96 1.47 3.07
C THR A 276 14.23 0.64 3.29
N LYS A 277 14.38 -0.46 2.56
CA LYS A 277 15.60 -1.26 2.60
C LYS A 277 16.87 -0.46 2.27
N SER A 278 16.76 0.56 1.42
CA SER A 278 17.86 1.47 1.08
C SER A 278 18.21 2.48 2.19
N GLY A 279 17.49 2.46 3.32
CA GLY A 279 17.69 3.39 4.44
C GLY A 279 17.02 4.75 4.23
N ILE A 280 16.18 4.90 3.20
CA ILE A 280 15.44 6.14 2.94
C ILE A 280 14.22 6.16 3.84
N ARG A 281 14.00 7.30 4.52
CA ARG A 281 12.77 7.56 5.24
C ARG A 281 11.71 8.10 4.29
N VAL A 282 10.53 7.49 4.33
CA VAL A 282 9.40 7.87 3.49
C VAL A 282 8.15 8.14 4.32
N TYR A 283 7.37 9.09 3.80
CA TYR A 283 6.12 9.53 4.36
C TYR A 283 4.95 8.85 3.63
N ASN A 284 3.82 8.68 4.31
CA ASN A 284 2.58 8.30 3.63
C ASN A 284 2.15 9.42 2.64
N PRO A 285 2.09 9.14 1.33
CA PRO A 285 1.61 10.12 0.35
C PRO A 285 0.21 10.67 0.68
N ARG A 286 -0.73 9.79 1.03
CA ARG A 286 -2.13 10.21 1.27
C ARG A 286 -2.24 11.13 2.48
N SER A 287 -1.58 10.80 3.58
CA SER A 287 -1.67 11.61 4.80
C SER A 287 -1.04 12.99 4.61
N VAL A 288 0.11 13.07 3.92
CA VAL A 288 0.73 14.36 3.58
C VAL A 288 -0.19 15.20 2.69
N VAL A 289 -0.69 14.63 1.57
CA VAL A 289 -1.57 15.36 0.65
C VAL A 289 -2.83 15.86 1.34
N LEU A 290 -3.50 15.01 2.15
CA LEU A 290 -4.73 15.40 2.84
C LEU A 290 -4.49 16.43 3.95
N SER A 291 -3.36 16.35 4.66
CA SER A 291 -3.00 17.35 5.67
C SER A 291 -2.79 18.73 5.05
N LEU A 292 -2.03 18.81 3.96
CA LEU A 292 -1.79 20.06 3.23
C LEU A 292 -3.06 20.60 2.58
N THR A 293 -3.93 19.72 2.08
CA THR A 293 -5.22 20.10 1.47
C THR A 293 -6.21 20.64 2.50
N ASN A 294 -6.35 19.94 3.65
CA ASN A 294 -7.30 20.30 4.69
C ASN A 294 -6.77 21.37 5.65
N ASN A 295 -5.49 21.76 5.51
CA ASN A 295 -4.83 22.74 6.36
C ASN A 295 -4.85 22.35 7.84
N ASN A 296 -4.72 21.05 8.15
CA ASN A 296 -4.61 20.57 9.52
C ASN A 296 -3.82 19.26 9.62
N LEU A 297 -3.27 18.98 10.79
CA LEU A 297 -2.71 17.67 11.13
C LEU A 297 -3.82 16.77 11.68
N GLY A 298 -3.71 15.46 11.46
CA GLY A 298 -4.73 14.50 11.88
C GLY A 298 -4.58 13.12 11.25
N ASN A 299 -5.52 12.24 11.59
CA ASN A 299 -5.60 10.87 11.10
C ASN A 299 -6.29 10.81 9.71
N TYR A 300 -5.51 10.50 8.68
CA TYR A 300 -5.88 10.34 7.27
C TYR A 300 -5.60 8.93 6.71
N TRP A 301 -4.82 8.11 7.42
CA TRP A 301 -4.44 6.74 7.07
C TRP A 301 -5.51 5.70 7.43
N THR A 302 -6.04 5.72 8.64
CA THR A 302 -7.07 4.77 9.09
C THR A 302 -8.42 5.47 9.08
N SER A 303 -9.35 5.00 8.24
CA SER A 303 -10.75 5.44 8.36
C SER A 303 -11.36 4.76 9.58
N SER A 304 -12.14 5.51 10.36
CA SER A 304 -12.95 5.04 11.48
C SER A 304 -14.08 4.11 11.02
N GLY A 305 -13.72 2.91 10.57
CA GLY A 305 -14.66 1.81 10.40
C GLY A 305 -15.08 1.23 11.76
N PRO A 306 -16.20 0.49 11.83
CA PRO A 306 -16.71 -0.12 13.06
C PRO A 306 -15.79 -1.22 13.64
N TYR A 307 -14.84 -1.72 12.84
CA TYR A 307 -13.77 -2.61 13.28
C TYR A 307 -12.46 -1.85 13.29
N ASP A 308 -11.78 -1.83 14.43
CA ASP A 308 -10.41 -1.34 14.53
C ASP A 308 -9.51 -2.24 13.66
N GLU A 309 -9.03 -1.70 12.54
CA GLU A 309 -8.20 -2.42 11.57
C GLU A 309 -6.93 -3.00 12.23
N ILE A 310 -6.42 -2.34 13.28
CA ILE A 310 -5.26 -2.83 14.03
C ILE A 310 -5.67 -4.03 14.90
N TYR A 311 -6.80 -3.93 15.60
CA TYR A 311 -7.27 -4.98 16.49
C TYR A 311 -7.53 -6.30 15.74
N TYR A 312 -8.02 -6.21 14.50
CA TYR A 312 -8.26 -7.36 13.64
C TYR A 312 -7.04 -8.30 13.53
N TYR A 313 -5.83 -7.74 13.45
CA TYR A 313 -4.60 -8.54 13.28
C TYR A 313 -4.07 -9.11 14.60
N VAL A 314 -4.41 -8.51 15.74
CA VAL A 314 -3.90 -8.93 17.06
C VAL A 314 -4.88 -9.80 17.85
N ASN A 315 -6.19 -9.73 17.53
CA ASN A 315 -7.26 -10.35 18.33
C ASN A 315 -7.14 -11.88 18.48
N HIS A 316 -6.49 -12.56 17.53
CA HIS A 316 -6.32 -14.01 17.54
C HIS A 316 -5.29 -14.48 18.59
N ASN A 317 -4.31 -13.64 18.95
CA ASN A 317 -3.35 -13.94 20.01
C ASN A 317 -2.82 -12.66 20.68
N VAL A 318 -3.71 -11.93 21.35
CA VAL A 318 -3.39 -10.70 22.08
C VAL A 318 -2.26 -10.91 23.09
N ALA A 319 -2.28 -12.04 23.81
CA ALA A 319 -1.30 -12.35 24.85
C ALA A 319 0.13 -12.42 24.32
N ALA A 320 0.35 -12.87 23.08
CA ALA A 320 1.69 -12.99 22.49
C ALA A 320 2.32 -11.65 22.12
N VAL A 321 1.51 -10.60 21.91
CA VAL A 321 1.99 -9.29 21.41
C VAL A 321 1.76 -8.14 22.38
N ARG A 322 0.93 -8.31 23.42
CA ARG A 322 0.51 -7.24 24.33
C ARG A 322 1.67 -6.44 24.90
N ASP A 323 2.66 -7.10 25.49
CA ASP A 323 3.76 -6.41 26.17
C ASP A 323 4.68 -5.71 25.17
N ASP A 324 4.80 -6.25 23.95
CA ASP A 324 5.55 -5.64 22.86
C ASP A 324 4.82 -4.44 22.24
N LEU A 325 3.48 -4.49 22.12
CA LEU A 325 2.66 -3.33 21.76
C LEU A 325 2.84 -2.20 22.78
N ALA A 326 2.87 -2.53 24.08
CA ALA A 326 3.13 -1.57 25.16
C ALA A 326 4.48 -0.86 25.01
N ARG A 327 5.51 -1.64 24.71
CA ARG A 327 6.87 -1.15 24.48
C ARG A 327 6.92 -0.24 23.27
N MET A 328 6.31 -0.63 22.15
CA MET A 328 6.28 0.19 20.94
C MET A 328 5.52 1.50 21.15
N VAL A 329 4.41 1.50 21.91
CA VAL A 329 3.70 2.74 22.27
C VAL A 329 4.53 3.65 23.16
N SER A 330 5.46 3.09 23.94
CA SER A 330 6.44 3.85 24.72
C SER A 330 7.65 4.30 23.88
N GLY A 331 7.62 4.12 22.56
CA GLY A 331 8.71 4.48 21.64
C GLY A 331 9.87 3.50 21.61
N ILE A 332 9.74 2.31 22.21
CA ILE A 332 10.79 1.28 22.25
C ILE A 332 10.59 0.28 21.12
N PRO A 333 11.49 0.19 20.12
CA PRO A 333 11.41 -0.83 19.07
C PRO A 333 11.50 -2.25 19.63
N VAL A 334 10.85 -3.18 18.94
CA VAL A 334 10.76 -4.59 19.36
C VAL A 334 11.39 -5.49 18.32
N ALA A 335 12.28 -6.39 18.74
CA ALA A 335 12.84 -7.39 17.85
C ALA A 335 11.73 -8.33 17.35
N ALA A 336 11.68 -8.55 16.04
CA ALA A 336 10.72 -9.42 15.37
C ALA A 336 11.32 -10.00 14.10
N ASN A 337 11.05 -11.27 13.82
CA ASN A 337 11.48 -11.90 12.58
C ASN A 337 10.43 -11.62 11.50
N VAL A 338 10.48 -10.42 10.93
CA VAL A 338 9.55 -9.99 9.88
C VAL A 338 9.79 -10.81 8.62
N ARG A 339 8.80 -11.62 8.29
CA ARG A 339 8.75 -12.50 7.12
C ARG A 339 7.47 -12.16 6.40
N GLU A 340 7.55 -11.46 5.28
CA GLU A 340 6.36 -10.92 4.60
C GLU A 340 5.35 -12.00 4.20
N TYR A 341 5.82 -13.21 3.89
CA TYR A 341 4.96 -14.36 3.66
C TYR A 341 4.18 -14.81 4.90
N ALA A 342 4.53 -14.40 6.12
CA ALA A 342 3.79 -14.70 7.34
C ALA A 342 2.54 -13.83 7.50
N ALA A 343 2.50 -12.65 6.83
CA ALA A 343 1.42 -11.66 6.90
C ALA A 343 0.04 -12.14 6.46
N SER A 344 0.01 -13.14 5.60
CA SER A 344 -1.18 -13.65 4.92
C SER A 344 -1.69 -14.98 5.51
N ALA A 345 -1.27 -15.32 6.74
CA ALA A 345 -1.69 -16.58 7.36
C ALA A 345 -3.18 -16.47 7.71
N MET A 346 -3.95 -17.54 7.47
CA MET A 346 -5.39 -17.58 7.79
C MET A 346 -5.68 -17.29 9.26
N LYS A 347 -4.71 -17.61 10.12
CA LYS A 347 -4.69 -17.23 11.53
C LYS A 347 -3.27 -16.77 11.84
N LEU A 348 -3.16 -15.56 12.33
CA LEU A 348 -1.91 -15.02 12.85
C LEU A 348 -1.79 -15.49 14.30
N VAL A 349 -0.97 -16.52 14.53
CA VAL A 349 -0.89 -17.19 15.84
C VAL A 349 0.36 -16.76 16.57
N THR A 350 1.47 -16.57 15.87
CA THR A 350 2.75 -16.17 16.47
C THR A 350 2.94 -14.65 16.44
N LYS A 351 3.75 -14.14 17.36
CA LYS A 351 4.20 -12.74 17.36
C LYS A 351 4.77 -12.31 16.01
N ASP A 352 5.64 -13.13 15.43
CA ASP A 352 6.30 -12.82 14.16
C ASP A 352 5.30 -12.80 12.99
N GLU A 353 4.31 -13.69 12.95
CA GLU A 353 3.23 -13.65 11.96
C GLU A 353 2.40 -12.37 12.09
N ILE A 354 1.98 -12.02 13.31
CA ILE A 354 1.20 -10.81 13.59
C ILE A 354 1.98 -9.57 13.15
N PHE A 355 3.23 -9.42 13.60
CA PHE A 355 4.05 -8.26 13.25
C PHE A 355 4.42 -8.22 11.77
N SER A 356 4.61 -9.37 11.13
CA SER A 356 4.80 -9.41 9.67
C SER A 356 3.55 -8.91 8.93
N ALA A 357 2.35 -9.31 9.37
CA ALA A 357 1.10 -8.74 8.83
C ALA A 357 1.06 -7.24 9.00
N MET A 358 1.35 -6.77 10.21
CA MET A 358 1.30 -5.34 10.51
C MET A 358 2.32 -4.52 9.71
N VAL A 359 3.49 -5.08 9.36
CA VAL A 359 4.44 -4.44 8.44
C VAL A 359 3.89 -4.40 7.01
N VAL A 360 3.39 -5.52 6.48
CA VAL A 360 2.83 -5.61 5.11
C VAL A 360 1.63 -4.67 4.92
N TYR A 361 0.75 -4.56 5.92
CA TYR A 361 -0.39 -3.64 5.90
C TYR A 361 -0.04 -2.19 6.27
N GLY A 362 1.21 -1.93 6.70
CA GLY A 362 1.75 -0.59 6.94
C GLY A 362 1.42 0.01 8.30
N PHE A 363 0.99 -0.81 9.27
CA PHE A 363 0.78 -0.39 10.66
C PHE A 363 2.08 -0.31 11.46
N LEU A 364 3.08 -1.11 11.10
CA LEU A 364 4.42 -1.08 11.68
C LEU A 364 5.46 -0.80 10.59
N SER A 365 6.54 -0.14 10.97
CA SER A 365 7.78 -0.01 10.19
C SER A 365 8.76 -1.09 10.65
N CYS A 366 9.60 -1.57 9.74
CA CYS A 366 10.64 -2.56 10.01
C CYS A 366 12.00 -1.98 9.63
N ASP A 367 12.94 -1.99 10.57
CA ASP A 367 14.34 -1.67 10.31
C ASP A 367 15.25 -2.67 11.04
N ASN A 368 16.21 -3.25 10.32
CA ASN A 368 17.26 -4.11 10.87
C ASN A 368 16.77 -5.21 11.85
N GLY A 369 15.60 -5.81 11.59
CA GLY A 369 15.03 -6.88 12.44
C GLY A 369 14.25 -6.38 13.66
N TYR A 370 13.97 -5.08 13.73
CA TYR A 370 13.13 -4.45 14.72
C TYR A 370 11.89 -3.84 14.08
N VAL A 371 10.76 -3.97 14.76
CA VAL A 371 9.52 -3.30 14.39
C VAL A 371 9.22 -2.15 15.33
N SER A 372 8.60 -1.10 14.79
CA SER A 372 8.18 0.08 15.55
C SER A 372 6.92 0.69 14.94
N ILE A 373 6.19 1.47 15.74
CA ILE A 373 5.09 2.29 15.24
C ILE A 373 5.74 3.48 14.50
N PRO A 374 5.44 3.67 13.20
CA PRO A 374 6.22 4.58 12.35
C PRO A 374 6.11 6.05 12.77
N ASN A 375 4.89 6.51 13.09
CA ASN A 375 4.58 7.92 13.19
C ASN A 375 3.46 8.20 14.20
N LYS A 376 3.20 9.48 14.49
CA LYS A 376 2.19 9.89 15.47
C LYS A 376 0.76 9.51 15.06
N GLU A 377 0.46 9.55 13.77
CA GLU A 377 -0.85 9.13 13.25
C GLU A 377 -1.19 7.68 13.65
N LEU A 378 -0.25 6.75 13.45
CA LEU A 378 -0.46 5.37 13.87
C LEU A 378 -0.32 5.22 15.39
N MET A 379 0.57 5.97 16.04
CA MET A 379 0.70 5.98 17.50
C MET A 379 -0.63 6.27 18.20
N ASP A 380 -1.33 7.32 17.76
CA ASP A 380 -2.65 7.69 18.32
C ASP A 380 -3.66 6.55 18.15
N LYS A 381 -3.60 5.81 17.04
CA LYS A 381 -4.47 4.65 16.78
C LYS A 381 -4.13 3.44 17.65
N PHE A 382 -2.85 3.15 17.84
CA PHE A 382 -2.44 2.12 18.79
C PHE A 382 -2.88 2.49 20.21
N CYS A 383 -2.67 3.74 20.64
CA CYS A 383 -3.16 4.22 21.93
C CYS A 383 -4.67 4.08 22.07
N GLU A 384 -5.44 4.47 21.04
CA GLU A 384 -6.91 4.34 21.01
C GLU A 384 -7.35 2.87 21.14
N MET A 385 -6.71 1.95 20.41
CA MET A 385 -6.96 0.50 20.51
C MET A 385 -6.68 -0.02 21.92
N LEU A 386 -5.51 0.33 22.48
CA LEU A 386 -5.10 -0.09 23.82
C LEU A 386 -6.03 0.44 24.92
N LEU A 387 -6.60 1.62 24.70
CA LEU A 387 -7.58 2.26 25.58
C LEU A 387 -8.99 1.70 25.44
N LYS A 388 -9.34 1.04 24.33
CA LYS A 388 -10.72 0.54 24.12
C LYS A 388 -10.88 -0.94 24.42
N GLU A 389 -9.86 -1.74 24.15
CA GLU A 389 -10.00 -3.20 24.12
C GLU A 389 -9.76 -3.83 25.51
N PRO A 390 -10.78 -4.41 26.15
CA PRO A 390 -10.65 -4.98 27.50
C PRO A 390 -9.68 -6.17 27.56
N SER A 391 -9.48 -6.86 26.44
CA SER A 391 -8.53 -7.98 26.29
C SER A 391 -7.06 -7.54 26.46
N LEU A 392 -6.78 -6.25 26.29
CA LEU A 392 -5.47 -5.63 26.54
C LEU A 392 -5.31 -5.18 28.01
N GLY A 393 -6.38 -5.31 28.81
CA GLY A 393 -6.41 -5.46 30.28
C GLY A 393 -5.58 -4.47 31.08
N TYR A 394 -4.30 -4.80 31.29
CA TYR A 394 -3.36 -4.04 32.11
C TYR A 394 -3.09 -2.64 31.55
N MET A 395 -2.99 -2.47 30.23
CA MET A 395 -2.70 -1.16 29.64
C MET A 395 -3.89 -0.21 29.63
N HIS A 396 -5.10 -0.73 29.40
CA HIS A 396 -6.34 0.02 29.59
C HIS A 396 -6.43 0.57 31.02
N GLN A 397 -6.11 -0.27 32.01
CA GLN A 397 -6.08 0.13 33.42
C GLN A 397 -4.98 1.16 33.71
N LEU A 398 -3.76 0.96 33.23
CA LEU A 398 -2.63 1.85 33.46
C LEU A 398 -2.84 3.24 32.86
N ALA A 399 -3.42 3.32 31.66
CA ALA A 399 -3.73 4.58 31.02
C ALA A 399 -4.90 5.31 31.71
N ALA A 400 -5.93 4.58 32.17
CA ALA A 400 -6.98 5.14 33.01
C ALA A 400 -6.45 5.63 34.37
N GLU A 401 -5.47 4.93 34.95
CA GLU A 401 -4.78 5.34 36.18
C GLU A 401 -3.86 6.55 35.94
N SER A 402 -3.15 6.61 34.82
CA SER A 402 -2.32 7.74 34.42
C SER A 402 -3.15 9.01 34.20
N GLU A 403 -4.30 8.92 33.53
CA GLU A 403 -5.22 10.05 33.34
C GLU A 403 -5.77 10.57 34.68
N LYS A 404 -6.14 9.65 35.59
CA LYS A 404 -6.54 10.02 36.95
C LYS A 404 -5.41 10.67 37.72
N MET A 405 -4.17 10.17 37.59
CA MET A 405 -3.01 10.74 38.25
C MET A 405 -2.71 12.15 37.74
N MET A 406 -2.81 12.38 36.44
CA MET A 406 -2.64 13.71 35.85
C MET A 406 -3.69 14.70 36.37
N LYS A 407 -4.97 14.30 36.41
CA LYS A 407 -6.05 15.14 36.97
C LYS A 407 -5.84 15.44 38.45
N ALA A 408 -5.46 14.44 39.24
CA ALA A 408 -5.17 14.59 40.66
C ALA A 408 -3.95 15.51 40.89
N THR A 409 -2.92 15.40 40.05
CA THR A 409 -1.72 16.27 40.09
C THR A 409 -2.07 17.71 39.76
N LEU A 410 -2.84 17.95 38.68
CA LEU A 410 -3.31 19.28 38.31
C LEU A 410 -4.24 19.90 39.36
N ALA A 411 -5.01 19.08 40.08
CA ALA A 411 -5.87 19.50 41.18
C ALA A 411 -5.13 19.64 42.53
N GLY A 412 -3.84 19.32 42.60
CA GLY A 412 -3.05 19.34 43.84
C GLY A 412 -3.45 18.27 44.86
N ASN A 413 -4.16 17.21 44.44
CA ASN A 413 -4.64 16.14 45.30
C ASN A 413 -3.56 15.06 45.52
N ALA A 414 -2.65 15.32 46.46
CA ALA A 414 -1.51 14.46 46.76
C ALA A 414 -1.91 13.06 47.26
N ASP A 415 -3.02 12.93 47.98
CA ASP A 415 -3.50 11.66 48.52
C ASP A 415 -3.96 10.71 47.41
N GLU A 416 -4.70 11.26 46.43
CA GLU A 416 -5.15 10.51 45.26
C GLU A 416 -3.98 10.11 44.35
N VAL A 417 -2.98 10.98 44.15
CA VAL A 417 -1.74 10.62 43.43
C VAL A 417 -1.01 9.46 44.13
N ALA A 418 -0.86 9.52 45.45
CA ALA A 418 -0.20 8.48 46.23
C ALA A 418 -0.96 7.14 46.18
N GLU A 419 -2.29 7.19 46.20
CA GLU A 419 -3.14 5.99 46.09
C GLU A 419 -3.04 5.34 44.71
N ILE A 420 -3.02 6.15 43.64
CA ILE A 420 -2.85 5.65 42.27
C ILE A 420 -1.46 5.03 42.08
N MET A 421 -0.40 5.68 42.56
CA MET A 421 0.96 5.11 42.53
C MET A 421 1.07 3.76 43.26
N LYS A 422 0.24 3.55 44.30
CA LYS A 422 0.19 2.31 45.09
C LYS A 422 -0.54 1.19 44.37
N ARG A 423 -1.61 1.51 43.64
CA ARG A 423 -2.39 0.53 42.86
C ARG A 423 -1.66 0.10 41.59
N ALA A 424 -1.03 1.04 40.89
CA ALA A 424 -0.30 0.81 39.63
C ALA A 424 1.06 0.10 39.78
N GLY A 425 1.49 -0.23 41.01
CA GLY A 425 2.77 -0.91 41.26
C GLY A 425 4.03 -0.03 41.11
N TYR A 426 3.89 1.27 40.81
CA TYR A 426 5.02 2.22 40.69
C TYR A 426 5.83 2.38 41.99
N LEU A 427 5.23 2.07 43.14
CA LEU A 427 5.87 2.22 44.44
C LEU A 427 7.20 1.44 44.55
N ALA A 428 7.38 0.32 43.85
CA ALA A 428 8.64 -0.44 43.88
C ALA A 428 9.83 0.33 43.24
N LEU A 429 9.58 1.23 42.29
CA LEU A 429 10.61 2.05 41.63
C LEU A 429 10.94 3.33 42.40
N VAL A 430 10.00 3.87 43.18
CA VAL A 430 10.12 5.19 43.82
C VAL A 430 10.35 5.10 45.34
N LEU A 431 10.02 3.97 45.99
CA LEU A 431 10.32 3.70 47.41
C LEU A 431 11.78 4.02 47.80
N PRO A 432 12.80 3.61 47.02
CA PRO A 432 14.19 3.91 47.35
C PRO A 432 14.52 5.41 47.28
N ILE A 433 13.79 6.18 46.46
CA ILE A 433 13.98 7.63 46.27
C ILE A 433 13.31 8.40 47.43
N ILE A 434 12.10 8.00 47.81
CA ILE A 434 11.34 8.59 48.93
C ILE A 434 12.04 8.28 50.28
N GLU A 435 12.55 7.07 50.46
CA GLU A 435 13.31 6.71 51.68
C GLU A 435 14.67 7.41 51.77
N ARG A 436 15.30 7.75 50.63
CA ARG A 436 16.52 8.58 50.60
C ARG A 436 16.23 10.03 50.97
N GLN A 437 15.09 10.60 50.56
CA GLN A 437 14.73 11.97 50.93
C GLN A 437 14.33 12.12 52.40
N LYS A 438 13.79 11.08 53.06
CA LYS A 438 13.54 11.08 54.51
C LYS A 438 14.82 11.00 55.38
N LYS A 439 16.00 10.75 54.78
CA LYS A 439 17.29 10.67 55.47
C LYS A 439 18.15 11.92 55.37
N ILE A 440 17.68 12.98 54.72
CA ILE A 440 18.39 14.27 54.73
C ILE A 440 17.92 15.04 55.97
N PRO A 441 18.78 15.25 56.99
CA PRO A 441 18.43 16.16 58.07
C PRO A 441 18.34 17.56 57.48
N VAL A 442 17.21 18.22 57.70
CA VAL A 442 17.10 19.67 57.53
C VAL A 442 18.15 20.29 58.45
N LYS A 443 19.14 20.95 57.86
CA LYS A 443 20.02 21.91 58.53
C LYS A 443 19.77 23.28 57.97
#